data_AF-A0A6P2Q2P7-F1
#
_entry.id   AF-A0A6P2Q2P7-F1
#
_cell.length_a   1.000
_cell.length_b   1.000
_cell.length_c   1.000
_cell.angle_alpha   90.00
_cell.angle_beta   90.00
_cell.angle_gamma   90.00
#
_symmetry.space_group_name_H-M   'P 1'
#
loop_
_entity.id
_entity.type
_entity.pdbx_description
1 polymer ?
#
loop_
_entity_poly.entity_id
_entity_poly.type
_entity_poly.pdbx_seq_one_letter_code
_entity_poly.pdbx_strand_id
1 'polypeptide(L)'
;MKSTQMKIRQWMVQGAAAAALAAGALGTAQADVGDGLKVARGNACMGCHAVDRKLVGPSFKDIAARYKSDPQAVAKLSKKVKDGGSGVWGAIPMPAHPRMSDAELRSVVEWVLAGAPSK
;
A
#
# COMPACT_ATOMS: atom_id res chain seq x y z
N MET A 1 -50.79 45.63 7.80
CA MET A 1 -49.76 46.64 7.49
C MET A 1 -49.43 47.39 8.77
N LYS A 2 -48.15 47.39 9.19
CA LYS A 2 -47.50 48.29 10.19
C LYS A 2 -47.95 48.10 11.65
N SER A 3 -47.13 48.05 12.70
CA SER A 3 -45.68 48.21 12.93
C SER A 3 -45.36 47.50 14.26
N THR A 4 -44.40 46.57 14.30
CA THR A 4 -43.03 46.76 14.81
C THR A 4 -42.94 46.91 16.33
N GLN A 5 -42.77 45.75 17.00
CA GLN A 5 -42.42 45.62 18.41
C GLN A 5 -40.93 45.91 18.67
N MET A 6 -40.69 46.30 19.92
CA MET A 6 -39.51 46.95 20.47
C MET A 6 -38.26 46.06 20.57
N LYS A 7 -37.19 46.51 19.91
CA LYS A 7 -35.88 46.86 20.48
C LYS A 7 -35.45 46.25 21.84
N ILE A 8 -34.21 45.72 21.80
CA ILE A 8 -33.11 45.83 22.79
C ILE A 8 -32.83 44.59 23.66
N ARG A 9 -31.84 43.83 23.18
CA ARG A 9 -30.58 43.42 23.85
C ARG A 9 -30.67 43.18 25.37
N GLN A 10 -30.56 41.92 25.76
CA GLN A 10 -29.91 41.56 27.01
C GLN A 10 -28.94 40.40 26.79
N TRP A 11 -27.69 40.66 27.15
CA TRP A 11 -26.55 39.77 27.17
C TRP A 11 -26.56 38.94 28.45
N MET A 12 -26.40 37.61 28.34
CA MET A 12 -25.76 36.72 29.34
C MET A 12 -25.31 35.48 28.53
N VAL A 13 -24.04 35.38 28.11
CA VAL A 13 -22.93 34.70 28.82
C VAL A 13 -23.35 33.38 29.49
N GLN A 14 -23.01 32.27 28.83
CA GLN A 14 -22.67 30.92 29.33
C GLN A 14 -22.64 30.03 28.06
N GLY A 15 -21.54 29.45 27.57
CA GLY A 15 -20.36 28.92 28.26
C GLY A 15 -20.49 27.40 28.31
N ALA A 16 -20.05 26.69 27.27
CA ALA A 16 -19.50 25.32 27.35
C ALA A 16 -19.08 24.82 25.96
N ALA A 17 -17.80 24.45 25.87
CA ALA A 17 -17.17 23.85 24.73
C ALA A 17 -17.63 22.40 24.50
N ALA A 18 -17.70 21.99 23.23
CA ALA A 18 -17.34 20.63 22.80
C ALA A 18 -17.12 20.65 21.27
N ALA A 19 -15.91 21.02 20.86
CA ALA A 19 -15.43 20.71 19.51
C ALA A 19 -15.23 19.19 19.41
N ALA A 20 -16.22 18.48 18.87
CA ALA A 20 -16.09 17.07 18.55
C ALA A 20 -15.21 16.92 17.30
N LEU A 21 -13.89 16.86 17.52
CA LEU A 21 -12.93 16.35 16.56
C LEU A 21 -13.20 14.85 16.35
N ALA A 22 -14.06 14.52 15.40
CA ALA A 22 -14.12 13.18 14.84
C ALA A 22 -12.95 13.00 13.85
N ALA A 23 -11.73 12.91 14.39
CA ALA A 23 -10.62 12.31 13.67
C ALA A 23 -10.86 10.80 13.61
N GLY A 24 -11.70 10.39 12.66
CA GLY A 24 -11.87 8.98 12.31
C GLY A 24 -10.51 8.43 11.92
N ALA A 25 -9.96 7.56 12.77
CA ALA A 25 -8.75 6.82 12.51
C ALA A 25 -8.87 6.17 11.13
N LEU A 26 -8.00 6.56 10.21
CA LEU A 26 -7.65 5.74 9.06
C LEU A 26 -7.04 4.46 9.64
N GLY A 27 -7.91 3.48 9.92
CA GLY A 27 -7.49 2.12 10.14
C GLY A 27 -6.74 1.69 8.89
N THR A 28 -5.42 1.65 8.96
CA THR A 28 -4.62 0.92 7.99
C THR A 28 -5.17 -0.50 8.01
N ALA A 29 -5.89 -0.89 6.96
CA ALA A 29 -6.29 -2.26 6.75
C ALA A 29 -5.00 -3.08 6.76
N GLN A 30 -4.68 -3.64 7.92
CA GLN A 30 -3.60 -4.59 8.07
C GLN A 30 -4.19 -5.88 7.52
N ALA A 31 -4.18 -5.98 6.19
CA ALA A 31 -4.45 -7.23 5.53
C ALA A 31 -3.54 -8.26 6.20
N ASP A 32 -4.08 -9.43 6.56
CA ASP A 32 -3.30 -10.61 6.90
C ASP A 32 -2.55 -11.05 5.63
N VAL A 33 -1.56 -10.25 5.25
CA VAL A 33 -0.58 -10.58 4.24
C VAL A 33 0.26 -11.65 4.94
N GLY A 34 0.03 -12.91 4.57
CA GLY A 34 0.90 -14.00 5.01
C GLY A 34 2.37 -13.60 4.85
N ASP A 35 3.28 -14.18 5.64
CA ASP A 35 4.68 -13.75 5.75
C ASP A 35 5.40 -13.67 4.38
N GLY A 36 5.29 -12.51 3.72
CA GLY A 36 5.77 -12.30 2.36
C GLY A 36 7.29 -12.34 2.29
N LEU A 37 7.97 -12.02 3.39
CA LEU A 37 9.40 -12.20 3.54
C LEU A 37 9.78 -13.69 3.52
N LYS A 38 9.02 -14.54 4.23
CA LYS A 38 9.21 -16.00 4.17
C LYS A 38 8.96 -16.54 2.76
N VAL A 39 7.89 -16.09 2.09
CA VAL A 39 7.61 -16.49 0.70
C VAL A 39 8.75 -16.07 -0.22
N ALA A 40 9.23 -14.82 -0.12
CA ALA A 40 10.34 -14.31 -0.93
C ALA A 40 11.65 -15.10 -0.72
N ARG A 41 11.96 -15.47 0.52
CA ARG A 41 13.12 -16.30 0.87
C ARG A 41 12.98 -17.72 0.33
N GLY A 42 11.80 -18.32 0.45
CA GLY A 42 11.51 -19.69 -0.02
C GLY A 42 11.48 -19.83 -1.54
N ASN A 43 11.24 -18.73 -2.28
CA ASN A 43 11.05 -18.73 -3.73
C ASN A 43 12.17 -18.01 -4.49
N ALA A 44 13.38 -17.95 -3.92
CA ALA A 44 14.60 -17.43 -4.55
C ALA A 44 14.57 -15.96 -5.01
N CYS A 45 13.59 -15.16 -4.57
CA CYS A 45 13.48 -13.75 -4.95
C CYS A 45 14.73 -12.95 -4.56
N MET A 46 15.32 -13.30 -3.41
CA MET A 46 16.50 -12.65 -2.84
C MET A 46 17.80 -12.88 -3.63
N GLY A 47 17.81 -13.80 -4.60
CA GLY A 47 18.97 -14.01 -5.46
C GLY A 47 19.15 -12.90 -6.50
N CYS A 48 18.07 -12.25 -6.90
CA CYS A 48 18.05 -11.25 -7.97
C CYS A 48 17.55 -9.88 -7.52
N HIS A 49 16.86 -9.80 -6.38
CA HIS A 49 16.31 -8.57 -5.83
C HIS A 49 16.86 -8.32 -4.41
N ALA A 50 17.11 -7.05 -4.11
CA ALA A 50 17.36 -6.59 -2.75
C ALA A 50 16.29 -5.58 -2.33
N VAL A 51 16.21 -5.29 -1.03
CA VAL A 51 15.22 -4.37 -0.49
C VAL A 51 15.41 -2.96 -1.06
N ASP A 52 16.64 -2.45 -1.08
CA ASP A 52 16.94 -1.02 -1.22
C ASP A 52 17.96 -0.68 -2.31
N ARG A 53 18.46 -1.68 -3.03
CA ARG A 53 19.40 -1.48 -4.14
C ARG A 53 19.09 -2.42 -5.30
N LYS A 54 19.43 -1.96 -6.50
CA LYS A 54 19.38 -2.80 -7.70
C LYS A 54 20.44 -3.90 -7.59
N LEU A 55 20.06 -5.13 -7.93
CA LEU A 55 20.99 -6.23 -8.15
C LEU A 55 20.90 -6.62 -9.63
N VAL A 56 20.36 -7.81 -9.93
CA VAL A 56 19.96 -8.19 -11.30
C VAL A 56 18.64 -7.50 -11.64
N GLY A 57 17.66 -7.64 -10.75
CA GLY A 57 16.38 -6.93 -10.81
C GLY A 57 16.40 -5.59 -10.06
N PRO A 58 15.32 -4.81 -10.20
CA PRO A 58 15.13 -3.58 -9.41
C PRO A 58 15.03 -3.89 -7.91
N SER A 59 15.26 -2.88 -7.07
CA SER A 59 15.01 -3.05 -5.64
C SER A 59 13.50 -3.19 -5.35
N PHE A 60 13.14 -3.84 -4.25
CA PHE A 60 11.74 -3.92 -3.83
C PHE A 60 11.15 -2.53 -3.56
N LYS A 61 11.95 -1.59 -3.02
CA LYS A 61 11.55 -0.19 -2.85
C LYS A 61 11.29 0.52 -4.18
N ASP A 62 12.07 0.26 -5.23
CA ASP A 62 11.80 0.83 -6.56
C ASP A 62 10.49 0.30 -7.15
N ILE A 63 10.22 -1.00 -6.96
CA ILE A 63 8.95 -1.60 -7.38
C ILE A 63 7.80 -0.94 -6.60
N ALA A 64 7.88 -0.86 -5.28
CA ALA A 64 6.87 -0.19 -4.45
C ALA A 64 6.62 1.25 -4.90
N ALA A 65 7.69 2.03 -5.12
CA ALA A 65 7.59 3.41 -5.56
C ALA A 65 6.91 3.55 -6.93
N ARG A 66 7.28 2.71 -7.91
CA ARG A 66 6.70 2.74 -9.26
C ARG A 66 5.21 2.43 -9.28
N TYR A 67 4.77 1.49 -8.43
CA TYR A 67 3.40 0.96 -8.44
C TYR A 67 2.50 1.53 -7.33
N LYS A 68 3.00 2.46 -6.50
CA LYS A 68 2.30 3.01 -5.32
C LYS A 68 0.87 3.50 -5.59
N SER A 69 0.63 4.06 -6.78
CA SER A 69 -0.67 4.66 -7.15
C SER A 69 -1.46 3.80 -8.16
N ASP A 70 -1.02 2.57 -8.42
CA ASP A 70 -1.69 1.66 -9.35
C ASP A 70 -2.65 0.74 -8.59
N PRO A 71 -3.99 0.92 -8.69
CA PRO A 71 -4.95 0.06 -8.00
C PRO A 71 -4.93 -1.39 -8.51
N GLN A 72 -4.27 -1.66 -9.65
CA GLN A 72 -4.12 -2.98 -10.24
C GLN A 72 -2.72 -3.58 -9.98
N ALA A 73 -1.89 -2.94 -9.15
CA ALA A 73 -0.51 -3.36 -8.89
C ALA A 73 -0.41 -4.82 -8.47
N VAL A 74 -1.23 -5.25 -7.50
CA VAL A 74 -1.20 -6.63 -6.99
C VAL A 74 -1.47 -7.63 -8.12
N ALA A 75 -2.53 -7.46 -8.88
CA ALA A 75 -2.87 -8.37 -9.98
C ALA A 75 -1.80 -8.41 -11.07
N LYS A 76 -1.30 -7.24 -11.50
CA LYS A 76 -0.27 -7.12 -12.54
C LYS A 76 1.04 -7.78 -12.11
N LEU A 77 1.49 -7.50 -10.89
CA LEU A 77 2.75 -8.03 -10.37
C LEU A 77 2.65 -9.52 -10.05
N SER A 78 1.52 -10.01 -9.52
CA SER A 78 1.30 -11.45 -9.33
C SER A 78 1.41 -12.21 -10.65
N LYS A 79 0.79 -11.69 -11.71
CA LYS A 79 0.93 -12.27 -13.06
C LYS A 79 2.40 -12.21 -13.54
N LYS A 80 3.08 -11.10 -13.29
CA LYS A 80 4.49 -10.93 -13.67
C LYS A 80 5.39 -11.94 -12.95
N VAL A 81 5.16 -12.22 -11.67
CA VAL A 81 5.90 -13.22 -10.90
C VAL A 81 5.58 -14.64 -11.37
N LYS A 82 4.31 -14.96 -11.64
CA LYS A 82 3.89 -16.27 -12.16
C LYS A 82 4.55 -16.59 -13.50
N ASP A 83 4.47 -15.64 -14.44
CA ASP A 83 4.77 -15.89 -15.86
C ASP A 83 6.17 -15.39 -16.27
N GLY A 84 6.80 -14.54 -15.46
CA GLY A 84 8.10 -13.94 -15.76
C GLY A 84 8.07 -12.88 -16.88
N GLY A 85 9.21 -12.70 -17.53
CA GLY A 85 9.39 -11.87 -18.73
C GLY A 85 10.25 -10.62 -18.50
N SER A 86 10.40 -9.80 -19.55
CA SER A 86 11.32 -8.65 -19.62
C SER A 86 10.60 -7.32 -19.96
N GLY A 87 11.37 -6.25 -20.20
CA GLY A 87 10.91 -5.00 -20.81
C GLY A 87 10.63 -3.84 -19.85
N VAL A 88 10.03 -4.12 -18.68
CA VAL A 88 9.63 -3.06 -17.73
C VAL A 88 10.84 -2.39 -17.07
N TRP A 89 11.88 -3.17 -16.76
CA TRP A 89 13.05 -2.74 -15.99
C TRP A 89 14.37 -2.91 -16.75
N GLY A 90 14.31 -3.37 -18.00
CA GLY A 90 15.46 -3.68 -18.84
C GLY A 90 15.25 -4.93 -19.69
N ALA A 91 16.31 -5.31 -20.41
CA ALA A 91 16.30 -6.45 -21.32
C ALA A 91 16.39 -7.82 -20.61
N ILE A 92 16.96 -7.87 -19.40
CA ILE A 92 17.12 -9.13 -18.65
C ILE A 92 15.74 -9.63 -18.21
N PRO A 93 15.32 -10.85 -18.61
CA PRO A 93 14.04 -11.40 -18.21
C PRO A 93 14.05 -11.88 -16.76
N MET A 94 12.97 -11.63 -16.04
CA MET A 94 12.70 -12.32 -14.77
C MET A 94 12.17 -13.73 -15.07
N PRO A 95 12.75 -14.81 -14.49
CA PRO A 95 12.22 -16.15 -14.64
C PRO A 95 10.78 -16.28 -14.12
N ALA A 96 10.03 -17.23 -14.68
CA ALA A 96 8.68 -17.55 -14.24
C ALA A 96 8.70 -18.36 -12.93
N HIS A 97 7.71 -18.14 -12.06
CA HIS A 97 7.48 -18.93 -10.84
C HIS A 97 6.15 -19.71 -10.91
N PRO A 98 5.97 -20.65 -11.87
CA PRO A 98 4.67 -21.29 -12.11
C PRO A 98 4.21 -22.21 -10.98
N ARG A 99 5.11 -22.61 -10.08
CA ARG A 99 4.81 -23.49 -8.94
C ARG A 99 4.27 -22.75 -7.71
N MET A 100 4.41 -21.43 -7.64
CA MET A 100 3.82 -20.66 -6.55
C MET A 100 2.31 -20.63 -6.68
N SER A 101 1.61 -20.80 -5.57
CA SER A 101 0.16 -20.62 -5.46
C SER A 101 -0.25 -19.15 -5.58
N ASP A 102 -1.52 -18.90 -5.90
CA ASP A 102 -2.04 -17.53 -5.99
C ASP A 102 -1.95 -16.78 -4.65
N ALA A 103 -2.10 -17.51 -3.54
CA ALA A 103 -1.95 -16.96 -2.20
C ALA A 103 -0.51 -16.50 -1.92
N GLU A 104 0.49 -17.33 -2.27
CA GLU A 104 1.90 -16.96 -2.13
C GLU A 104 2.27 -15.77 -3.01
N LEU A 105 1.79 -15.77 -4.26
CA LEU A 105 2.03 -14.65 -5.19
C LEU A 105 1.46 -13.35 -4.66
N ARG A 106 0.21 -13.37 -4.17
CA ARG A 106 -0.41 -12.20 -3.56
C ARG A 106 0.37 -11.73 -2.34
N SER A 107 0.70 -12.65 -1.42
CA SER A 107 1.44 -12.36 -0.19
C SER A 107 2.79 -11.69 -0.46
N VAL A 108 3.61 -12.24 -1.35
CA VAL A 108 4.93 -11.65 -1.65
C VAL A 108 4.80 -10.31 -2.36
N VAL A 109 3.82 -10.15 -3.27
CA VAL A 109 3.62 -8.90 -4.00
C VAL A 109 3.14 -7.78 -3.08
N GLU A 110 2.19 -8.06 -2.19
CA GLU A 110 1.75 -7.08 -1.19
C GLU A 110 2.89 -6.68 -0.26
N TRP A 111 3.70 -7.63 0.18
CA TRP A 111 4.91 -7.35 0.97
C TRP A 111 5.93 -6.48 0.21
N VAL A 112 6.18 -6.75 -1.08
CA VAL A 112 7.03 -5.91 -1.92
C VAL A 112 6.46 -4.49 -2.06
N LEU A 113 5.15 -4.36 -2.33
CA LEU A 113 4.48 -3.06 -2.47
C LEU A 113 4.45 -2.25 -1.16
N ALA A 114 4.50 -2.92 -0.01
CA ALA A 114 4.69 -2.30 1.29
C ALA A 114 6.15 -1.84 1.54
N GLY A 115 7.05 -1.99 0.56
CA GLY A 115 8.46 -1.61 0.67
C GLY A 115 9.36 -2.68 1.29
N ALA A 116 8.90 -3.94 1.30
CA ALA A 116 9.64 -5.09 1.80
C ALA A 116 10.14 -4.91 3.26
N PRO A 117 9.24 -4.67 4.24
CA PRO A 117 9.63 -4.52 5.64
C PRO A 117 10.30 -5.79 6.17
N SER A 118 11.23 -5.61 7.11
CA SER A 118 12.05 -6.69 7.66
C SER A 118 11.37 -7.47 8.79
N LYS A 119 10.30 -6.89 9.35
CA LYS A 119 9.48 -7.37 10.46
C LYS A 119 8.12 -6.69 10.37
#